data_AF-A0A3M8R709-F1
#
_entry.id   AF-A0A3M8R709-F1
#
_cell.length_a   1.000
_cell.length_b   1.000
_cell.length_c   1.000
_cell.angle_alpha   90.00
_cell.angle_beta   90.00
_cell.angle_gamma   90.00
#
_symmetry.space_group_name_H-M   'P 1'
#
loop_
_entity.id
_entity.type
_entity.pdbx_description
1 polymer ?
#
loop_
_entity_poly.entity_id
_entity_poly.type
_entity_poly.pdbx_seq_one_letter_code
_entity_poly.pdbx_strand_id
1 'polypeptide(L)'
;MPRPALSYSVSLEPLSDFYTLSPWSLAEMARRFGLGRSNLMGLLRGERTISNDKLMALLRWSGLEVVDGTLRLAPGLHVWRVASVKHLEAFARLPAGLQPEDAWDLVTEADRPRREWIHVLSQPCDARQVLLSVRPDYYPLLRDHRPGLGRPHRLHHFAGGRKYDEIAGQLGGEHLYIPSAEGTRLFTDPEAQNMGRAPEINEWARWLRQSLHVDTSPWLLPGLAAEETQGGGSTPPATSVHPEACQHAWTALTHRLDTGGTHADICDVPVFSLGDIHQYPAGMVRLDRSFLGEKAMEYGKAQRLRLYKDENTGVMWLVVMNGQSPCGLPDAFSSDRIGDFALLLQGESLLVDRISAPGHILGRVLSRMAIHETDAHQIATPE
;
A
#
# COMPACT_ATOMS: atom_id res chain seq x y z
N MET A 1 39.37 -22.11 32.91
CA MET A 1 39.39 -21.55 31.54
C MET A 1 37.98 -21.60 30.99
N PRO A 2 37.39 -20.49 30.54
CA PRO A 2 36.10 -20.57 29.85
C PRO A 2 36.29 -21.39 28.57
N ARG A 3 35.43 -22.39 28.35
CA ARG A 3 35.41 -23.15 27.10
C ARG A 3 35.31 -22.15 25.94
N PRO A 4 36.12 -22.28 24.88
CA PRO A 4 35.90 -21.46 23.69
C PRO A 4 34.47 -21.68 23.22
N ALA A 5 33.71 -20.59 23.08
CA ALA A 5 32.36 -20.66 22.53
C ALA A 5 32.49 -21.24 21.13
N LEU A 6 31.98 -22.46 20.94
CA LEU A 6 31.96 -23.12 19.64
C LEU A 6 30.93 -22.39 18.77
N SER A 7 31.36 -21.35 18.07
CA SER A 7 30.53 -20.62 17.13
C SER A 7 30.38 -21.38 15.81
N TYR A 8 29.28 -21.11 15.10
CA TYR A 8 29.17 -21.51 13.70
C TYR A 8 30.02 -20.58 12.83
N SER A 9 30.46 -21.08 11.68
CA SER A 9 31.22 -20.30 10.68
C SER A 9 30.35 -19.34 9.87
N VAL A 10 29.04 -19.29 10.14
CA VAL A 10 28.04 -18.50 9.42
C VAL A 10 27.24 -17.73 10.45
N SER A 11 26.97 -16.44 10.18
CA SER A 11 26.07 -15.65 11.04
C SER A 11 24.64 -16.17 10.91
N LEU A 12 24.05 -16.54 12.05
CA LEU A 12 22.68 -17.04 12.13
C LEU A 12 21.68 -15.98 12.62
N GLU A 13 22.13 -14.76 12.91
CA GLU A 13 21.27 -13.67 13.39
C GLU A 13 20.03 -13.44 12.51
N PRO A 14 20.11 -13.46 11.16
CA PRO A 14 18.95 -13.23 10.31
C PRO A 14 17.92 -14.37 10.33
N LEU A 15 18.28 -15.55 10.84
CA LEU A 15 17.49 -16.77 10.70
C LEU A 15 16.16 -16.68 11.46
N SER A 16 16.14 -15.97 12.59
CA SER A 16 14.91 -15.76 13.38
C SER A 16 13.89 -14.92 12.62
N ASP A 17 14.33 -13.84 11.97
CA ASP A 17 13.46 -12.97 11.19
C ASP A 17 13.01 -13.68 9.90
N PHE A 18 13.91 -14.38 9.21
CA PHE A 18 13.57 -15.22 8.06
C PHE A 18 12.49 -16.26 8.39
N TYR A 19 12.67 -17.04 9.46
CA TYR A 19 11.68 -18.04 9.87
C TYR A 19 10.38 -17.45 10.40
N THR A 20 10.40 -16.20 10.86
CA THR A 20 9.17 -15.51 11.25
C THR A 20 8.26 -15.31 10.04
N LEU A 21 8.81 -15.03 8.86
CA LEU A 21 8.05 -14.83 7.62
C LEU A 21 7.47 -16.12 7.02
N SER A 22 7.86 -17.29 7.53
CA SER A 22 7.34 -18.57 7.08
C SER A 22 5.83 -18.71 7.33
N PRO A 23 5.08 -19.40 6.44
CA PRO A 23 3.71 -19.80 6.71
C PRO A 23 3.61 -20.76 7.91
N TRP A 24 4.70 -21.41 8.29
CA TRP A 24 4.74 -22.37 9.39
C TRP A 24 5.25 -21.76 10.70
N SER A 25 4.79 -22.32 11.81
CA SER A 25 5.38 -21.99 13.12
C SER A 25 6.76 -22.63 13.26
N LEU A 26 7.62 -22.08 14.14
CA LEU A 26 8.91 -22.68 14.48
C LEU A 26 8.78 -24.13 14.97
N ALA A 27 7.73 -24.45 15.71
CA ALA A 27 7.48 -25.81 16.19
C ALA A 27 7.19 -26.77 15.03
N GLU A 28 6.42 -26.30 14.04
CA GLU A 28 6.08 -27.08 12.85
C GLU A 28 7.28 -27.26 11.92
N MET A 29 8.09 -26.21 11.73
CA MET A 29 9.36 -26.33 10.98
C MET A 29 10.32 -27.31 11.64
N ALA A 30 10.48 -27.25 12.96
CA ALA A 30 11.30 -28.21 13.70
C ALA A 30 10.80 -29.64 13.50
N ARG A 31 9.48 -29.87 13.61
CA ARG A 31 8.85 -31.17 13.39
C ARG A 31 9.09 -31.70 11.98
N ARG A 32 8.84 -30.87 10.96
CA ARG A 32 8.97 -31.23 9.54
C ARG A 32 10.41 -31.53 9.13
N PHE A 33 11.37 -30.75 9.61
CA PHE A 33 12.79 -31.01 9.35
C PHE A 33 13.35 -32.21 10.16
N GLY A 34 12.68 -32.64 11.24
CA GLY A 34 13.19 -33.71 12.12
C GLY A 34 14.22 -33.20 13.14
N LEU A 35 13.94 -32.04 13.73
CA LEU A 35 14.74 -31.42 14.79
C LEU A 35 13.89 -31.21 16.05
N GLY A 36 14.50 -31.41 17.23
CA GLY A 36 13.86 -31.06 18.49
C GLY A 36 13.62 -29.54 18.58
N ARG A 37 12.46 -29.12 19.07
CA ARG A 37 12.11 -27.69 19.22
C ARG A 37 13.16 -26.92 20.04
N SER A 38 13.68 -27.51 21.12
CA SER A 38 14.74 -26.92 21.94
C SER A 38 16.02 -26.67 21.13
N ASN A 39 16.40 -27.60 20.26
CA ASN A 39 17.58 -27.45 19.42
C ASN A 39 17.40 -26.33 18.40
N LEU A 40 16.22 -26.22 17.75
CA LEU A 40 15.95 -25.11 16.85
C LEU A 40 15.96 -23.76 17.58
N MET A 41 15.33 -23.68 18.76
CA MET A 41 15.31 -22.43 19.53
C MET A 41 16.69 -22.03 20.03
N GLY A 42 17.52 -22.97 20.49
CA GLY A 42 18.90 -22.69 20.88
C GLY A 42 19.73 -22.24 19.67
N LEU A 43 19.54 -22.87 18.50
CA LEU A 43 20.18 -22.44 17.25
C LEU A 43 19.88 -20.97 16.94
N LEU A 44 18.60 -20.57 17.03
CA LEU A 44 18.16 -19.19 16.77
C LEU A 44 18.66 -18.17 17.80
N ARG A 45 19.15 -18.63 18.96
CA ARG A 45 19.84 -17.80 19.96
C ARG A 45 21.36 -17.75 19.76
N GLY A 46 21.87 -18.39 18.71
CA GLY A 46 23.30 -18.52 18.44
C GLY A 46 23.98 -19.65 19.21
N GLU A 47 23.22 -20.52 19.89
CA GLU A 47 23.77 -21.66 20.61
C GLU A 47 24.06 -22.81 19.63
N ARG A 48 25.20 -23.49 19.84
CA ARG A 48 25.54 -24.66 19.04
C ARG A 48 24.82 -25.91 19.55
N THR A 49 23.62 -26.12 19.03
CA THR A 49 22.74 -27.25 19.41
C THR A 49 22.79 -28.44 18.44
N ILE A 50 23.36 -28.26 17.25
CA ILE A 50 23.45 -29.29 16.19
C ILE A 50 24.84 -29.31 15.55
N SER A 51 25.13 -30.37 14.79
CA SER A 51 26.35 -30.45 13.98
C SER A 51 26.31 -29.48 12.80
N ASN A 52 27.47 -29.11 12.26
CA ASN A 52 27.57 -28.25 11.08
C ASN A 52 26.86 -28.87 9.87
N ASP A 53 26.98 -30.19 9.66
CA ASP A 53 26.31 -30.88 8.56
C ASP A 53 24.78 -30.77 8.66
N LYS A 54 24.25 -30.89 9.89
CA LYS A 54 22.81 -30.76 10.16
C LYS A 54 22.34 -29.31 10.02
N LEU A 55 23.17 -28.34 10.39
CA LEU A 55 22.90 -26.91 10.11
C LEU A 55 22.85 -26.65 8.61
N MET A 56 23.84 -27.10 7.84
CA MET A 56 23.87 -26.90 6.39
C MET A 56 22.72 -27.63 5.69
N ALA A 57 22.28 -28.78 6.21
CA ALA A 57 21.05 -29.44 5.74
C ALA A 57 19.80 -28.62 6.05
N LEU A 58 19.70 -28.03 7.26
CA LEU A 58 18.58 -27.16 7.64
C LEU A 58 18.51 -25.90 6.78
N LEU A 59 19.64 -25.23 6.56
CA LEU A 59 19.72 -24.03 5.72
C LEU A 59 19.26 -24.35 4.28
N ARG A 60 19.81 -25.41 3.67
CA ARG A 60 19.40 -25.85 2.32
C ARG A 60 17.92 -26.23 2.26
N TRP A 61 17.42 -26.96 3.25
CA TRP A 61 16.00 -27.30 3.37
C TRP A 61 15.12 -26.04 3.48
N SER A 62 15.63 -25.01 4.16
CA SER A 62 14.97 -23.73 4.33
C SER A 62 15.00 -22.83 3.09
N GLY A 63 15.71 -23.24 2.02
CA GLY A 63 15.95 -22.39 0.86
C GLY A 63 17.03 -21.33 1.08
N LEU A 64 17.98 -21.59 1.99
CA LEU A 64 19.10 -20.69 2.26
C LEU A 64 20.41 -21.33 1.79
N GLU A 65 21.23 -20.51 1.15
CA GLU A 65 22.60 -20.82 0.78
C GLU A 65 23.58 -19.92 1.54
N VAL A 66 24.81 -20.40 1.68
CA VAL A 66 25.89 -19.66 2.33
C VAL A 66 26.90 -19.28 1.25
N VAL A 67 27.01 -17.99 0.97
CA VAL A 67 27.95 -17.43 0.00
C VAL A 67 28.84 -16.46 0.74
N ASP A 68 30.16 -16.69 0.69
CA ASP A 68 31.16 -15.87 1.38
C ASP A 68 30.87 -15.65 2.88
N GLY A 69 30.35 -16.69 3.54
CA GLY A 69 30.00 -16.66 4.97
C GLY A 69 28.67 -15.95 5.31
N THR A 70 27.94 -15.46 4.30
CA THR A 70 26.68 -14.74 4.44
C THR A 70 25.50 -15.57 3.93
N LEU A 71 24.33 -15.45 4.58
CA LEU A 71 23.11 -16.11 4.15
C LEU A 71 22.47 -15.40 2.95
N ARG A 72 22.06 -16.17 1.95
CA ARG A 72 21.30 -15.70 0.79
C ARG A 72 20.15 -16.67 0.49
N LEU A 73 19.12 -16.18 -0.21
CA LEU A 73 18.05 -17.03 -0.73
C LEU A 73 18.59 -17.92 -1.86
N ALA A 74 18.31 -19.21 -1.78
CA ALA A 74 18.56 -20.15 -2.86
C ALA A 74 17.61 -19.86 -4.06
N PRO A 75 18.02 -20.17 -5.30
CA PRO A 75 17.15 -20.06 -6.48
C PRO A 75 15.85 -20.84 -6.30
N GLY A 76 14.72 -20.19 -6.55
CA GLY A 76 13.39 -20.74 -6.33
C GLY A 76 12.38 -19.67 -5.93
N LEU A 77 11.15 -20.14 -5.75
CA LEU A 77 10.04 -19.36 -5.23
C LEU A 77 9.93 -19.58 -3.72
N HIS A 78 10.19 -18.53 -2.97
CA HIS A 78 10.04 -18.46 -1.52
C HIS A 78 8.64 -17.97 -1.19
N VAL A 79 7.97 -18.64 -0.25
CA VAL A 79 6.58 -18.33 0.09
C VAL A 79 6.53 -17.78 1.50
N TRP A 80 6.17 -16.50 1.61
CA TRP A 80 6.19 -15.75 2.86
C TRP A 80 4.82 -15.17 3.20
N ARG A 81 4.65 -14.82 4.48
CA ARG A 81 3.45 -14.16 4.97
C ARG A 81 3.71 -12.99 5.91
N VAL A 82 2.80 -12.01 5.86
CA VAL A 82 2.71 -10.90 6.82
C VAL A 82 1.29 -10.83 7.36
N ALA A 83 1.14 -11.25 8.61
CA ALA A 83 -0.15 -11.35 9.30
C ALA A 83 -0.22 -10.58 10.63
N SER A 84 0.89 -9.95 11.02
CA SER A 84 1.06 -9.29 12.32
C SER A 84 2.23 -8.29 12.25
N VAL A 85 2.27 -7.37 13.22
CA VAL A 85 3.38 -6.42 13.38
C VAL A 85 4.73 -7.11 13.47
N LYS A 86 4.82 -8.25 14.17
CA LYS A 86 6.06 -9.04 14.26
C LYS A 86 6.57 -9.48 12.88
N HIS A 87 5.69 -9.80 11.94
CA HIS A 87 6.09 -10.14 10.58
C HIS A 87 6.62 -8.91 9.82
N LEU A 88 5.99 -7.73 10.01
CA LEU A 88 6.49 -6.47 9.42
C LEU A 88 7.91 -6.15 9.91
N GLU A 89 8.13 -6.23 11.21
CA GLU A 89 9.46 -6.00 11.81
C GLU A 89 10.48 -7.01 11.28
N ALA A 90 10.11 -8.29 11.20
CA ALA A 90 10.98 -9.33 10.67
C ALA A 90 11.35 -9.05 9.20
N PHE A 91 10.38 -8.65 8.37
CA PHE A 91 10.62 -8.28 6.98
C PHE A 91 11.57 -7.09 6.86
N ALA A 92 11.38 -6.05 7.68
CA ALA A 92 12.21 -4.84 7.67
C ALA A 92 13.66 -5.10 8.12
N ARG A 93 13.88 -6.05 9.03
CA ARG A 93 15.20 -6.41 9.56
C ARG A 93 16.00 -7.40 8.71
N LEU A 94 15.40 -7.99 7.67
CA LEU A 94 16.12 -8.90 6.79
C LEU A 94 17.34 -8.18 6.17
N PRO A 95 18.53 -8.81 6.12
CA PRO A 95 19.68 -8.24 5.42
C PRO A 95 19.46 -8.26 3.90
N ALA A 96 20.17 -7.39 3.17
CA ALA A 96 20.01 -7.24 1.71
C ALA A 96 20.07 -8.57 0.93
N GLY A 97 20.96 -9.51 1.33
CA GLY A 97 21.07 -10.82 0.67
C GLY A 97 19.84 -11.74 0.82
N LEU A 98 18.93 -11.41 1.74
CA LEU A 98 17.67 -12.10 1.99
C LEU A 98 16.45 -11.25 1.61
N GLN A 99 16.64 -10.02 1.17
CA GLN A 99 15.54 -9.16 0.73
C GLN A 99 15.22 -9.42 -0.75
N PRO A 100 13.94 -9.47 -1.12
CA PRO A 100 13.53 -9.45 -2.53
C PRO A 100 13.80 -8.07 -3.15
N GLU A 101 13.80 -8.02 -4.48
CA GLU A 101 13.87 -6.77 -5.25
C GLU A 101 12.67 -5.84 -4.98
N ASP A 102 12.85 -4.55 -5.23
CA ASP A 102 11.80 -3.54 -5.03
C ASP A 102 10.75 -3.52 -6.17
N ALA A 103 10.90 -4.39 -7.16
CA ALA A 103 9.92 -4.58 -8.23
C ALA A 103 8.98 -5.75 -7.93
N TRP A 104 7.70 -5.43 -7.83
CA TRP A 104 6.65 -6.38 -7.47
C TRP A 104 5.58 -6.46 -8.54
N ASP A 105 5.01 -7.65 -8.68
CA ASP A 105 3.79 -7.93 -9.41
C ASP A 105 2.71 -8.35 -8.43
N LEU A 106 1.48 -8.31 -8.91
CA LEU A 106 0.31 -8.63 -8.14
C LEU A 106 -0.27 -9.98 -8.55
N VAL A 107 -0.70 -10.81 -7.60
CA VAL A 107 -1.19 -12.16 -7.91
C VAL A 107 -2.64 -12.32 -7.45
N THR A 108 -3.49 -12.88 -8.31
CA THR A 108 -4.90 -13.18 -8.01
C THR A 108 -5.14 -14.68 -7.88
N GLU A 109 -6.08 -15.07 -7.02
CA GLU A 109 -6.63 -16.42 -6.99
C GLU A 109 -7.77 -16.58 -8.00
N ALA A 110 -7.96 -17.81 -8.53
CA ALA A 110 -8.96 -18.11 -9.55
C ALA A 110 -10.39 -18.28 -8.99
N ASP A 111 -10.52 -18.83 -7.79
CA ASP A 111 -11.80 -18.95 -7.09
C ASP A 111 -12.02 -17.71 -6.23
N ARG A 112 -13.29 -17.24 -6.15
CA ARG A 112 -13.67 -16.02 -5.41
C ARG A 112 -12.83 -15.85 -4.14
N PRO A 113 -11.98 -14.80 -4.08
CA PRO A 113 -10.99 -14.70 -3.04
C PRO A 113 -11.69 -14.60 -1.70
N ARG A 114 -11.30 -15.45 -0.76
CA ARG A 114 -11.45 -15.06 0.63
C ARG A 114 -10.67 -13.76 0.76
N ARG A 115 -11.35 -12.69 1.15
CA ARG A 115 -10.87 -11.30 1.28
C ARG A 115 -9.79 -11.15 2.37
N GLU A 116 -9.04 -12.20 2.65
CA GLU A 116 -8.20 -12.39 3.82
C GLU A 116 -6.73 -12.02 3.54
N TRP A 117 -6.30 -12.07 2.26
CA TRP A 117 -4.91 -11.86 1.87
C TRP A 117 -4.77 -11.07 0.55
N ILE A 118 -3.71 -10.28 0.47
CA ILE A 118 -3.20 -9.62 -0.73
C ILE A 118 -1.89 -10.34 -1.10
N HIS A 119 -1.80 -10.85 -2.33
CA HIS A 119 -0.64 -11.60 -2.80
C HIS A 119 0.18 -10.77 -3.77
N VAL A 120 1.47 -10.63 -3.49
CA VAL A 120 2.42 -9.94 -4.36
C VAL A 120 3.61 -10.86 -4.63
N LEU A 121 4.12 -10.81 -5.85
CA LEU A 121 5.23 -11.63 -6.33
C LEU A 121 6.40 -10.73 -6.71
N SER A 122 7.58 -10.95 -6.14
CA SER A 122 8.75 -10.18 -6.55
C SER A 122 9.19 -10.58 -7.96
N GLN A 123 9.68 -9.61 -8.73
CA GLN A 123 10.35 -9.92 -10.00
C GLN A 123 11.56 -10.84 -9.75
N PRO A 124 11.84 -11.78 -10.68
CA PRO A 124 12.93 -12.73 -10.50
C PRO A 124 14.30 -12.05 -10.59
N CYS A 125 15.16 -12.30 -9.61
CA CYS A 125 16.57 -11.90 -9.62
C CYS A 125 17.45 -13.14 -9.40
N ASP A 126 18.29 -13.50 -10.39
CA ASP A 126 19.04 -14.78 -10.43
C ASP A 126 18.15 -16.01 -10.11
N ALA A 127 16.97 -16.06 -10.71
CA ALA A 127 15.95 -17.11 -10.48
C ALA A 127 15.41 -17.24 -9.04
N ARG A 128 15.65 -16.24 -8.18
CA ARG A 128 15.07 -16.10 -6.84
C ARG A 128 13.83 -15.22 -6.92
N GLN A 129 12.73 -15.68 -6.33
CA GLN A 129 11.47 -14.94 -6.25
C GLN A 129 10.85 -15.14 -4.87
N VAL A 130 10.05 -14.15 -4.46
CA VAL A 130 9.25 -14.20 -3.23
C VAL A 130 7.80 -13.99 -3.59
N LEU A 131 6.95 -14.98 -3.27
CA LEU A 131 5.52 -14.80 -3.16
C LEU A 131 5.20 -14.40 -1.73
N LEU A 132 4.76 -13.16 -1.55
CA LEU A 132 4.42 -12.58 -0.26
C LEU A 132 2.90 -12.42 -0.13
N SER A 133 2.34 -13.05 0.90
CA SER A 133 0.91 -12.96 1.23
C SER A 133 0.70 -12.10 2.46
N VAL A 134 -0.02 -10.99 2.30
CA VAL A 134 -0.15 -9.96 3.34
C VAL A 134 -1.62 -9.81 3.73
N ARG A 135 -1.92 -9.83 5.03
CA ARG A 135 -3.26 -9.48 5.50
C ARG A 135 -3.57 -8.02 5.11
N PRO A 136 -4.78 -7.70 4.61
CA PRO A 136 -5.13 -6.35 4.18
C PRO A 136 -4.79 -5.26 5.20
N ASP A 137 -5.01 -5.51 6.49
CA ASP A 137 -4.74 -4.56 7.58
C ASP A 137 -3.25 -4.19 7.73
N TYR A 138 -2.32 -5.02 7.25
CA TYR A 138 -0.88 -4.79 7.35
C TYR A 138 -0.24 -4.37 6.03
N TYR A 139 -0.98 -4.44 4.93
CA TYR A 139 -0.46 -4.11 3.61
C TYR A 139 -0.11 -2.62 3.46
N PRO A 140 -0.91 -1.65 3.95
CA PRO A 140 -0.53 -0.23 3.94
C PRO A 140 0.79 0.03 4.67
N LEU A 141 0.95 -0.53 5.88
CA LEU A 141 2.17 -0.41 6.67
C LEU A 141 3.39 -0.98 5.94
N LEU A 142 3.23 -2.15 5.31
CA LEU A 142 4.30 -2.75 4.53
C LEU A 142 4.70 -1.89 3.32
N ARG A 143 3.72 -1.28 2.63
CA ARG A 143 3.96 -0.37 1.51
C ARG A 143 4.68 0.90 1.95
N ASP A 144 4.39 1.44 3.12
CA ASP A 144 5.06 2.65 3.61
C ASP A 144 6.55 2.37 3.89
N HIS A 145 6.89 1.16 4.32
CA HIS A 145 8.29 0.71 4.44
C HIS A 145 8.93 0.31 3.10
N ARG A 146 8.12 -0.05 2.09
CA ARG A 146 8.56 -0.49 0.75
C ARG A 146 7.67 0.13 -0.33
N PRO A 147 7.97 1.36 -0.76
CA PRO A 147 7.14 2.08 -1.73
C PRO A 147 6.90 1.33 -3.04
N GLY A 148 7.83 0.48 -3.47
CA GLY A 148 7.70 -0.36 -4.66
C GLY A 148 6.49 -1.30 -4.65
N LEU A 149 6.01 -1.73 -3.47
CA LEU A 149 4.78 -2.52 -3.34
C LEU A 149 3.53 -1.75 -3.77
N GLY A 150 3.54 -0.42 -3.64
CA GLY A 150 2.42 0.44 -4.04
C GLY A 150 2.31 0.65 -5.54
N ARG A 151 3.25 0.12 -6.34
CA ARG A 151 3.31 0.28 -7.80
C ARG A 151 3.59 -1.08 -8.47
N PRO A 152 2.64 -2.04 -8.42
CA PRO A 152 2.84 -3.33 -9.06
C PRO A 152 3.02 -3.17 -10.58
N HIS A 153 3.98 -3.89 -11.15
CA HIS A 153 4.34 -3.77 -12.56
C HIS A 153 3.37 -4.55 -13.45
N ARG A 154 2.94 -5.73 -12.99
CA ARG A 154 2.03 -6.63 -13.73
C ARG A 154 1.02 -7.29 -12.81
N LEU A 155 -0.02 -7.84 -13.43
CA LEU A 155 -0.97 -8.75 -12.81
C LEU A 155 -0.63 -10.17 -13.23
N HIS A 156 -0.65 -11.12 -12.30
CA HIS A 156 -0.57 -12.56 -12.52
C HIS A 156 -1.79 -13.25 -11.91
N HIS A 157 -2.08 -14.45 -12.37
CA HIS A 157 -3.06 -15.33 -11.76
C HIS A 157 -2.40 -16.60 -11.27
N PHE A 158 -2.85 -17.14 -10.15
CA PHE A 158 -2.58 -18.55 -9.87
C PHE A 158 -3.18 -19.42 -10.97
N ALA A 159 -2.42 -20.40 -11.43
CA ALA A 159 -2.90 -21.41 -12.36
C ALA A 159 -4.13 -22.14 -11.78
N GLY A 160 -5.04 -22.57 -12.65
CA GLY A 160 -6.28 -23.24 -12.23
C GLY A 160 -6.02 -24.40 -11.25
N GLY A 161 -6.79 -24.45 -10.16
CA GLY A 161 -6.64 -25.46 -9.11
C GLY A 161 -5.41 -25.28 -8.21
N ARG A 162 -4.82 -24.06 -8.17
CA ARG A 162 -3.77 -23.70 -7.22
C ARG A 162 -4.25 -22.54 -6.34
N LYS A 163 -4.04 -22.66 -5.03
CA LYS A 163 -4.29 -21.61 -4.03
C LYS A 163 -3.11 -21.42 -3.10
N TYR A 164 -2.99 -20.25 -2.49
CA TYR A 164 -1.91 -19.99 -1.54
C TYR A 164 -1.89 -21.01 -0.41
N ASP A 165 -3.04 -21.33 0.19
CA ASP A 165 -3.12 -22.27 1.32
C ASP A 165 -2.70 -23.70 0.94
N GLU A 166 -2.99 -24.13 -0.30
CA GLU A 166 -2.57 -25.44 -0.81
C GLU A 166 -1.05 -25.48 -1.01
N ILE A 167 -0.50 -24.41 -1.60
CA ILE A 167 0.94 -24.25 -1.80
C ILE A 167 1.65 -24.22 -0.44
N ALA A 168 1.22 -23.35 0.47
CA ALA A 168 1.76 -23.22 1.81
C ALA A 168 1.67 -24.54 2.60
N GLY A 169 0.55 -25.27 2.47
CA GLY A 169 0.31 -26.55 3.11
C GLY A 169 1.28 -27.67 2.70
N GLN A 170 1.80 -27.61 1.46
CA GLN A 170 2.76 -28.57 0.92
C GLN A 170 4.21 -28.27 1.33
N LEU A 171 4.50 -27.03 1.73
CA LEU A 171 5.86 -26.63 2.14
C LEU A 171 6.33 -27.37 3.39
N GLY A 172 7.63 -27.57 3.46
CA GLY A 172 8.31 -28.27 4.53
C GLY A 172 8.17 -29.80 4.46
N GLY A 173 7.46 -30.36 3.48
CA GLY A 173 7.58 -31.79 3.18
C GLY A 173 8.98 -32.13 2.70
N GLU A 174 9.39 -31.51 1.59
CA GLU A 174 10.74 -31.65 1.02
C GLU A 174 11.59 -30.38 1.25
N HIS A 175 11.00 -29.19 1.06
CA HIS A 175 11.66 -27.90 1.16
C HIS A 175 10.69 -26.81 1.67
N LEU A 176 11.22 -25.72 2.26
CA LEU A 176 10.43 -24.51 2.59
C LEU A 176 10.32 -23.51 1.44
N TYR A 177 10.75 -23.89 0.25
CA TYR A 177 10.66 -23.10 -0.98
C TYR A 177 10.32 -24.04 -2.14
N ILE A 178 9.92 -23.49 -3.27
CA ILE A 178 9.54 -24.24 -4.46
C ILE A 178 10.62 -24.04 -5.52
N PRO A 179 11.21 -25.09 -6.11
CA PRO A 179 12.23 -24.95 -7.14
C PRO A 179 11.72 -24.11 -8.33
N SER A 180 12.57 -23.27 -8.94
CA SER A 180 12.14 -22.29 -9.97
C SER A 180 11.39 -22.91 -11.15
N ALA A 181 11.77 -24.12 -11.58
CA ALA A 181 11.11 -24.85 -12.67
C ALA A 181 9.65 -25.23 -12.36
N GLU A 182 9.34 -25.44 -11.09
CA GLU A 182 7.97 -25.70 -10.62
C GLU A 182 7.25 -24.39 -10.27
N GLY A 183 7.95 -23.45 -9.64
CA GLY A 183 7.39 -22.15 -9.23
C GLY A 183 6.83 -21.34 -10.40
N THR A 184 7.48 -21.38 -11.56
CA THR A 184 7.00 -20.70 -12.79
C THR A 184 5.68 -21.26 -13.32
N ARG A 185 5.33 -22.52 -13.00
CA ARG A 185 4.07 -23.16 -13.44
C ARG A 185 2.89 -22.83 -12.53
N LEU A 186 3.14 -22.18 -11.40
CA LEU A 186 2.10 -21.80 -10.45
C LEU A 186 1.33 -20.57 -10.90
N PHE A 187 1.90 -19.79 -11.82
CA PHE A 187 1.33 -18.54 -12.28
C PHE A 187 1.05 -18.57 -13.78
N THR A 188 -0.01 -17.91 -14.18
CA THR A 188 -0.38 -17.69 -15.58
C THR A 188 -0.48 -16.19 -15.83
N ASP A 189 0.08 -15.75 -16.95
CA ASP A 189 0.03 -14.36 -17.39
C ASP A 189 -1.37 -14.04 -17.96
N PRO A 190 -2.11 -13.05 -17.41
CA PRO A 190 -3.37 -12.59 -17.99
C PRO A 190 -3.23 -12.00 -19.40
N GLU A 191 -2.05 -11.53 -19.80
CA GLU A 191 -1.82 -10.99 -21.15
C GLU A 191 -1.68 -12.10 -22.21
N ALA A 192 -1.68 -13.38 -21.80
CA ALA A 192 -1.83 -14.48 -22.73
C ALA A 192 -3.18 -14.35 -23.46
N GLN A 193 -3.12 -14.28 -24.79
CA GLN A 193 -4.12 -13.84 -25.78
C GLN A 193 -5.54 -14.46 -25.72
N ASN A 194 -5.90 -15.23 -24.69
CA ASN A 194 -7.15 -15.99 -24.61
C ASN A 194 -7.96 -15.84 -23.31
N MET A 195 -7.67 -14.88 -22.41
CA MET A 195 -8.58 -14.60 -21.29
C MET A 195 -9.68 -13.60 -21.67
N GLY A 196 -10.46 -13.96 -22.68
CA GLY A 196 -11.82 -13.47 -22.80
C GLY A 196 -12.65 -14.03 -21.65
N ARG A 197 -13.27 -13.14 -20.87
CA ARG A 197 -14.31 -13.41 -19.86
C ARG A 197 -13.85 -13.98 -18.51
N ALA A 198 -13.61 -13.07 -17.57
CA ALA A 198 -14.32 -13.12 -16.30
C ALA A 198 -14.58 -11.67 -15.83
N PRO A 199 -15.83 -11.18 -15.85
CA PRO A 199 -16.21 -9.90 -15.23
C PRO A 199 -15.66 -9.77 -13.80
N GLU A 200 -15.56 -10.90 -13.11
CA GLU A 200 -15.06 -11.05 -11.73
C GLU A 200 -13.56 -10.77 -11.58
N ILE A 201 -12.73 -11.09 -12.58
CA ILE A 201 -11.29 -10.76 -12.59
C ILE A 201 -11.09 -9.26 -12.79
N ASN A 202 -11.89 -8.63 -13.65
CA ASN A 202 -11.86 -7.18 -13.84
C ASN A 202 -12.40 -6.43 -12.63
N GLU A 203 -13.46 -6.93 -11.99
CA GLU A 203 -13.99 -6.41 -10.73
C GLU A 203 -13.00 -6.58 -9.59
N TRP A 204 -12.26 -7.68 -9.53
CA TRP A 204 -11.24 -7.90 -8.52
C TRP A 204 -9.99 -7.08 -8.80
N ALA A 205 -9.49 -7.03 -10.03
CA ALA A 205 -8.40 -6.13 -10.41
C ALA A 205 -8.77 -4.67 -10.16
N ARG A 206 -10.04 -4.30 -10.31
CA ARG A 206 -10.57 -2.98 -9.95
C ARG A 206 -10.65 -2.77 -8.45
N TRP A 207 -11.27 -3.67 -7.69
CA TRP A 207 -11.32 -3.63 -6.23
C TRP A 207 -9.91 -3.56 -5.64
N LEU A 208 -9.01 -4.36 -6.18
CA LEU A 208 -7.64 -4.44 -5.72
C LEU A 208 -6.85 -3.21 -6.16
N ARG A 209 -7.00 -2.70 -7.38
CA ARG A 209 -6.47 -1.36 -7.71
C ARG A 209 -7.08 -0.26 -6.85
N GLN A 210 -8.32 -0.40 -6.38
CA GLN A 210 -8.94 0.53 -5.42
C GLN A 210 -8.38 0.35 -4.00
N SER A 211 -8.11 -0.88 -3.56
CA SER A 211 -7.52 -1.24 -2.26
C SER A 211 -6.01 -1.00 -2.18
N LEU A 212 -5.32 -1.07 -3.32
CA LEU A 212 -3.92 -0.72 -3.54
C LEU A 212 -3.75 0.74 -3.97
N HIS A 213 -4.86 1.42 -4.25
CA HIS A 213 -4.96 2.83 -4.62
C HIS A 213 -4.22 3.21 -5.92
N VAL A 214 -4.20 2.30 -6.89
CA VAL A 214 -3.58 2.43 -8.23
C VAL A 214 -4.59 2.92 -9.29
N ASP A 215 -5.90 2.87 -9.01
CA ASP A 215 -6.93 3.25 -9.99
C ASP A 215 -8.12 3.99 -9.36
N THR A 216 -8.36 5.22 -9.82
CA THR A 216 -9.50 6.08 -9.44
C THR A 216 -10.56 6.17 -10.55
N SER A 217 -10.34 5.56 -11.71
CA SER A 217 -11.27 5.60 -12.84
C SER A 217 -12.68 5.02 -12.57
N PRO A 218 -12.92 4.10 -11.61
CA PRO A 218 -14.27 3.60 -11.33
C PRO A 218 -15.19 4.54 -10.54
N TRP A 219 -14.67 5.67 -10.05
CA TRP A 219 -15.51 6.71 -9.42
C TRP A 219 -16.22 7.59 -10.46
N LEU A 220 -15.81 7.47 -11.73
CA LEU A 220 -16.62 7.87 -12.87
C LEU A 220 -17.66 6.76 -13.08
N LEU A 221 -18.90 6.98 -12.64
CA LEU A 221 -19.98 6.00 -12.82
C LEU A 221 -20.14 5.66 -14.33
N PRO A 222 -20.39 4.39 -14.69
CA PRO A 222 -20.56 3.91 -16.06
C PRO A 222 -21.93 4.30 -16.66
N GLY A 223 -22.32 5.56 -16.48
CA GLY A 223 -23.47 6.20 -17.13
C GLY A 223 -23.11 7.47 -17.91
N LEU A 224 -21.90 8.03 -17.69
CA LEU A 224 -21.44 9.21 -18.44
C LEU A 224 -20.61 8.88 -19.69
N ALA A 225 -20.15 7.63 -19.85
CA ALA A 225 -19.42 7.20 -21.04
C ALA A 225 -20.28 6.42 -22.06
N ALA A 226 -21.54 6.10 -21.73
CA ALA A 226 -22.37 5.17 -22.52
C ALA A 226 -23.68 5.75 -23.09
N GLU A 227 -24.07 6.98 -22.75
CA GLU A 227 -25.29 7.62 -23.29
C GLU A 227 -25.01 8.78 -24.28
N GLU A 228 -23.93 8.71 -25.06
CA GLU A 228 -23.75 9.61 -26.24
C GLU A 228 -24.39 9.05 -27.53
N THR A 229 -25.08 7.92 -27.46
CA THR A 229 -25.88 7.44 -28.60
C THR A 229 -27.33 7.22 -28.21
N GLN A 230 -28.12 8.24 -28.55
CA GLN A 230 -29.57 8.25 -28.76
C GLN A 230 -30.46 8.72 -27.59
N GLY A 231 -30.98 9.94 -27.75
CA GLY A 231 -32.24 10.36 -27.13
C GLY A 231 -32.12 11.68 -26.38
N GLY A 232 -32.69 12.75 -26.94
CA GLY A 232 -32.77 14.05 -26.30
C GLY A 232 -33.43 13.98 -24.91
N GLY A 233 -32.60 14.14 -23.89
CA GLY A 233 -32.97 14.34 -22.50
C GLY A 233 -31.78 15.03 -21.83
N SER A 234 -32.03 16.18 -21.22
CA SER A 234 -31.02 17.09 -20.68
C SER A 234 -29.96 16.36 -19.84
N THR A 235 -28.70 16.44 -20.27
CA THR A 235 -27.54 16.00 -19.49
C THR A 235 -27.59 16.68 -18.12
N PRO A 236 -27.48 15.95 -16.99
CA PRO A 236 -27.33 16.62 -15.70
C PRO A 236 -26.06 17.47 -15.75
N PRO A 237 -26.09 18.73 -15.26
CA PRO A 237 -24.92 19.60 -15.35
C PRO A 237 -23.73 18.96 -14.62
N ALA A 238 -22.51 19.26 -15.06
CA ALA A 238 -21.24 18.76 -14.48
C ALA A 238 -21.08 19.04 -12.96
N THR A 239 -22.04 19.73 -12.34
CA THR A 239 -22.16 20.02 -10.92
C THR A 239 -22.99 19.01 -10.11
N SER A 240 -23.65 18.02 -10.73
CA SER A 240 -24.48 17.06 -9.97
C SER A 240 -23.63 15.98 -9.30
N VAL A 241 -23.36 16.15 -8.01
CA VAL A 241 -22.68 15.14 -7.18
C VAL A 241 -23.63 14.01 -6.84
N HIS A 242 -23.29 12.76 -7.20
CA HIS A 242 -24.04 11.59 -6.73
C HIS A 242 -23.72 11.32 -5.24
N PRO A 243 -24.70 11.38 -4.31
CA PRO A 243 -24.45 11.27 -2.87
C PRO A 243 -23.76 9.96 -2.47
N GLU A 244 -24.17 8.84 -3.06
CA GLU A 244 -23.56 7.53 -2.77
C GLU A 244 -22.11 7.43 -3.27
N ALA A 245 -21.80 7.99 -4.44
CA ALA A 245 -20.44 8.00 -4.98
C ALA A 245 -19.54 8.91 -4.15
N CYS A 246 -20.08 10.04 -3.67
CA CYS A 246 -19.37 10.89 -2.72
C CYS A 246 -19.08 10.16 -1.40
N GLN A 247 -20.07 9.48 -0.83
CA GLN A 247 -19.89 8.71 0.39
C GLN A 247 -18.86 7.58 0.20
N HIS A 248 -18.88 6.89 -0.94
CA HIS A 248 -17.89 5.84 -1.24
C HIS A 248 -16.49 6.41 -1.43
N ALA A 249 -16.33 7.51 -2.17
CA ALA A 249 -15.04 8.18 -2.33
C ALA A 249 -14.51 8.66 -0.97
N TRP A 250 -15.35 9.32 -0.16
CA TRP A 250 -15.00 9.78 1.17
C TRP A 250 -14.60 8.64 2.11
N THR A 251 -15.40 7.57 2.15
CA THR A 251 -15.14 6.39 2.97
C THR A 251 -13.82 5.73 2.54
N ALA A 252 -13.63 5.52 1.24
CA ALA A 252 -12.40 4.94 0.71
C ALA A 252 -11.16 5.79 1.03
N LEU A 253 -11.28 7.12 0.93
CA LEU A 253 -10.19 8.06 1.19
C LEU A 253 -9.87 8.22 2.68
N THR A 254 -10.86 8.19 3.56
CA THR A 254 -10.65 8.24 5.02
C THR A 254 -10.10 6.90 5.55
N HIS A 255 -10.49 5.77 4.95
CA HIS A 255 -9.85 4.47 5.22
C HIS A 255 -8.35 4.45 4.87
N ARG A 256 -7.86 5.32 3.96
CA ARG A 256 -6.41 5.44 3.63
C ARG A 256 -5.54 5.99 4.76
N LEU A 257 -6.14 6.58 5.79
CA LEU A 257 -5.42 7.30 6.85
C LEU A 257 -5.30 6.49 8.15
N ASP A 258 -5.66 5.19 8.13
CA ASP A 258 -5.82 4.30 9.30
C ASP A 258 -6.85 4.81 10.34
N THR A 259 -7.42 3.89 11.14
CA THR A 259 -8.45 4.18 12.15
C THR A 259 -8.01 5.28 13.11
N GLY A 260 -8.76 6.39 13.16
CA GLY A 260 -8.42 7.54 14.02
C GLY A 260 -9.21 8.82 13.76
N GLY A 261 -9.97 8.96 12.66
CA GLY A 261 -10.70 10.20 12.33
C GLY A 261 -11.64 10.74 13.43
N THR A 262 -12.05 9.90 14.38
CA THR A 262 -12.84 10.29 15.57
C THR A 262 -12.01 10.91 16.71
N HIS A 263 -10.68 10.76 16.71
CA HIS A 263 -9.80 11.29 17.76
C HIS A 263 -9.81 12.81 17.79
N ALA A 264 -9.93 13.42 18.97
CA ALA A 264 -10.24 14.85 19.14
C ALA A 264 -9.23 15.81 18.49
N ASP A 265 -7.98 15.36 18.31
CA ASP A 265 -6.87 16.20 17.85
C ASP A 265 -6.48 16.00 16.38
N ILE A 266 -7.25 15.22 15.60
CA ILE A 266 -6.96 14.99 14.17
C ILE A 266 -8.22 15.12 13.33
N CYS A 267 -8.09 15.60 12.09
CA CYS A 267 -9.18 15.59 11.12
C CYS A 267 -8.69 15.19 9.73
N ASP A 268 -9.56 14.55 8.97
CA ASP A 268 -9.29 14.16 7.59
C ASP A 268 -9.79 15.28 6.66
N VAL A 269 -8.91 15.78 5.79
CA VAL A 269 -9.16 16.90 4.88
C VAL A 269 -9.00 16.45 3.42
N PRO A 270 -10.06 16.56 2.59
CA PRO A 270 -10.02 16.09 1.20
C PRO A 270 -9.14 17.00 0.34
N VAL A 271 -8.47 16.40 -0.64
CA VAL A 271 -7.58 17.08 -1.59
C VAL A 271 -8.23 17.08 -2.98
N PHE A 272 -8.27 18.26 -3.59
CA PHE A 272 -8.74 18.50 -4.96
C PHE A 272 -7.64 19.16 -5.77
N SER A 273 -7.67 19.00 -7.08
CA SER A 273 -6.77 19.74 -7.98
C SER A 273 -7.41 21.08 -8.38
N LEU A 274 -6.57 22.10 -8.58
CA LEU A 274 -6.95 23.36 -9.22
C LEU A 274 -6.95 23.20 -10.74
N GLY A 275 -7.64 24.09 -11.45
CA GLY A 275 -7.89 23.96 -12.88
C GLY A 275 -9.33 23.51 -13.12
N ASP A 276 -9.55 22.24 -13.42
CA ASP A 276 -10.88 21.73 -13.76
C ASP A 276 -11.76 21.47 -12.51
N ILE A 277 -13.08 21.51 -12.70
CA ILE A 277 -14.03 21.18 -11.64
C ILE A 277 -14.07 19.67 -11.43
N HIS A 278 -13.45 19.21 -10.34
CA HIS A 278 -13.54 17.81 -9.94
C HIS A 278 -14.71 17.56 -9.00
N GLN A 279 -15.55 16.58 -9.33
CA GLN A 279 -16.68 16.18 -8.51
C GLN A 279 -16.26 15.42 -7.24
N TYR A 280 -15.09 14.78 -7.25
CA TYR A 280 -14.61 13.94 -6.15
C TYR A 280 -13.17 14.31 -5.78
N PRO A 281 -12.74 14.06 -4.53
CA PRO A 281 -11.38 14.37 -4.13
C PRO A 281 -10.39 13.44 -4.85
N ALA A 282 -9.25 13.99 -5.27
CA ALA A 282 -8.11 13.22 -5.76
C ALA A 282 -7.34 12.52 -4.61
N GLY A 283 -7.48 13.03 -3.39
CA GLY A 283 -6.82 12.48 -2.22
C GLY A 283 -7.44 12.94 -0.90
N MET A 284 -6.81 12.57 0.21
CA MET A 284 -7.19 12.97 1.56
C MET A 284 -5.93 13.00 2.42
N VAL A 285 -5.84 14.00 3.28
CA VAL A 285 -4.71 14.19 4.19
C VAL A 285 -5.24 14.24 5.62
N ARG A 286 -4.57 13.55 6.54
CA ARG A 286 -4.82 13.71 7.96
C ARG A 286 -3.98 14.85 8.49
N LEU A 287 -4.64 15.83 9.10
CA LEU A 287 -3.99 16.96 9.75
C LEU A 287 -4.28 16.92 11.25
N ASP A 288 -3.28 17.23 12.05
CA ASP A 288 -3.40 17.30 13.49
C ASP A 288 -3.58 18.73 14.01
N ARG A 289 -3.96 18.83 15.29
CA ARG A 289 -4.22 20.11 15.95
C ARG A 289 -2.98 20.97 16.06
N SER A 290 -1.79 20.37 16.14
CA SER A 290 -0.53 21.11 16.22
C SER A 290 -0.24 21.85 14.93
N PHE A 291 -0.58 21.24 13.78
CA PHE A 291 -0.45 21.85 12.47
C PHE A 291 -1.54 22.90 12.20
N LEU A 292 -2.80 22.57 12.52
CA LEU A 292 -3.95 23.41 12.19
C LEU A 292 -4.19 24.57 13.18
N GLY A 293 -3.82 24.38 14.45
CA GLY A 293 -4.32 25.19 15.55
C GLY A 293 -5.80 24.98 15.84
N GLU A 294 -6.28 25.55 16.95
CA GLU A 294 -7.63 25.32 17.47
C GLU A 294 -8.74 25.66 16.47
N LYS A 295 -8.69 26.87 15.90
CA LYS A 295 -9.78 27.37 15.02
C LYS A 295 -9.89 26.60 13.71
N ALA A 296 -8.77 26.21 13.09
CA ALA A 296 -8.83 25.42 11.87
C ALA A 296 -9.19 23.95 12.17
N MET A 297 -8.79 23.41 13.33
CA MET A 297 -9.24 22.09 13.77
C MET A 297 -10.77 22.02 13.93
N GLU A 298 -11.40 23.06 14.48
CA GLU A 298 -12.88 23.16 14.54
C GLU A 298 -13.52 23.08 13.14
N TYR A 299 -12.96 23.80 12.16
CA TYR A 299 -13.43 23.71 10.77
C TYR A 299 -13.21 22.31 10.18
N GLY A 300 -12.08 21.68 10.47
CA GLY A 300 -11.78 20.32 10.02
C GLY A 300 -12.74 19.29 10.59
N LYS A 301 -13.02 19.36 11.89
CA LYS A 301 -14.02 18.51 12.58
C LYS A 301 -15.44 18.74 12.05
N ALA A 302 -15.75 19.97 11.65
CA ALA A 302 -17.01 20.29 11.00
C ALA A 302 -17.04 19.89 9.52
N GLN A 303 -16.00 19.27 8.95
CA GLN A 303 -15.87 18.91 7.53
C GLN A 303 -16.01 20.11 6.57
N ARG A 304 -15.46 21.25 6.99
CA ARG A 304 -15.48 22.52 6.24
C ARG A 304 -14.13 22.89 5.65
N LEU A 305 -13.13 22.02 5.77
CA LEU A 305 -11.81 22.22 5.16
C LEU A 305 -11.68 21.43 3.87
N ARG A 306 -10.95 22.00 2.91
CA ARG A 306 -10.42 21.32 1.73
C ARG A 306 -9.00 21.77 1.45
N LEU A 307 -8.24 20.90 0.82
CA LEU A 307 -6.96 21.21 0.22
C LEU A 307 -7.11 21.29 -1.30
N TYR A 308 -6.52 22.33 -1.88
CA TYR A 308 -6.45 22.51 -3.32
C TYR A 308 -5.00 22.52 -3.77
N LYS A 309 -4.63 21.56 -4.62
CA LYS A 309 -3.29 21.42 -5.16
C LYS A 309 -3.22 22.03 -6.55
N ASP A 310 -2.29 22.95 -6.75
CA ASP A 310 -1.87 23.37 -8.07
C ASP A 310 -0.86 22.36 -8.62
N GLU A 311 -1.26 21.58 -9.63
CA GLU A 311 -0.39 20.56 -10.24
C GLU A 311 0.81 21.17 -10.98
N ASN A 312 0.72 22.43 -11.43
CA ASN A 312 1.81 23.09 -12.15
C ASN A 312 2.91 23.59 -11.22
N THR A 313 2.53 24.04 -10.01
CA THR A 313 3.47 24.65 -9.05
C THR A 313 3.75 23.77 -7.84
N GLY A 314 2.99 22.69 -7.63
CA GLY A 314 3.07 21.83 -6.44
C GLY A 314 2.56 22.50 -5.16
N VAL A 315 2.01 23.71 -5.25
CA VAL A 315 1.51 24.46 -4.09
C VAL A 315 0.17 23.89 -3.65
N MET A 316 0.01 23.71 -2.34
CA MET A 316 -1.26 23.32 -1.72
C MET A 316 -1.85 24.48 -0.92
N TRP A 317 -3.15 24.68 -1.09
CA TRP A 317 -3.91 25.74 -0.44
C TRP A 317 -4.94 25.13 0.51
N LEU A 318 -4.86 25.48 1.79
CA LEU A 318 -5.87 25.10 2.77
C LEU A 318 -7.00 26.10 2.74
N VAL A 319 -8.21 25.63 2.43
CA VAL A 319 -9.39 26.46 2.20
C VAL A 319 -10.50 26.08 3.17
N VAL A 320 -11.12 27.08 3.80
CA VAL A 320 -12.33 26.93 4.60
C VAL A 320 -13.58 27.29 3.79
N MET A 321 -14.55 26.40 3.79
CA MET A 321 -15.83 26.53 3.10
C MET A 321 -16.93 27.07 4.03
N ASN A 322 -18.00 27.61 3.43
CA ASN A 322 -19.15 28.10 4.20
C ASN A 322 -19.95 26.95 4.83
N GLY A 323 -20.15 25.87 4.09
CA GLY A 323 -20.90 24.68 4.52
C GLY A 323 -20.08 23.39 4.46
N GLN A 324 -20.71 22.30 4.90
CA GLN A 324 -20.18 20.94 4.71
C GLN A 324 -20.30 20.56 3.26
N SER A 325 -19.16 20.28 2.62
CA SER A 325 -19.15 19.85 1.22
C SER A 325 -17.96 18.91 1.04
N PRO A 326 -18.13 17.60 1.27
CA PRO A 326 -17.05 16.63 1.09
C PRO A 326 -16.69 16.39 -0.38
N CYS A 327 -17.62 16.67 -1.31
CA CYS A 327 -17.47 16.45 -2.75
C CYS A 327 -18.09 17.59 -3.56
N GLY A 328 -17.76 17.68 -4.85
CA GLY A 328 -18.30 18.67 -5.78
C GLY A 328 -17.83 20.08 -5.51
N LEU A 329 -18.50 21.06 -6.13
CA LEU A 329 -18.19 22.46 -5.91
C LEU A 329 -18.75 22.94 -4.55
N PRO A 330 -17.98 23.68 -3.74
CA PRO A 330 -18.51 24.31 -2.52
C PRO A 330 -19.57 25.37 -2.82
N ASP A 331 -20.48 25.63 -1.88
CA ASP A 331 -21.46 26.70 -2.02
C ASP A 331 -20.79 28.08 -2.02
N ALA A 332 -21.14 28.90 -3.01
CA ALA A 332 -20.66 30.27 -3.10
C ALA A 332 -21.26 31.14 -1.99
N PHE A 333 -20.46 32.04 -1.42
CA PHE A 333 -20.90 33.01 -0.42
C PHE A 333 -20.24 34.36 -0.63
N SER A 334 -20.92 35.42 -0.22
CA SER A 334 -20.42 36.78 -0.35
C SER A 334 -19.26 37.05 0.61
N SER A 335 -18.23 37.73 0.12
CA SER A 335 -17.10 38.22 0.92
C SER A 335 -16.77 39.66 0.54
N ASP A 336 -16.55 40.48 1.56
CA ASP A 336 -16.15 41.89 1.50
C ASP A 336 -14.67 42.11 1.84
N ARG A 337 -13.93 41.04 2.12
CA ARG A 337 -12.52 41.07 2.51
C ARG A 337 -11.58 41.26 1.32
N ILE A 338 -11.53 42.48 0.81
CA ILE A 338 -10.62 42.86 -0.28
C ILE A 338 -9.15 42.62 0.16
N GLY A 339 -8.37 41.99 -0.71
CA GLY A 339 -6.95 41.69 -0.49
C GLY A 339 -6.64 40.29 0.05
N ASP A 340 -7.62 39.59 0.64
CA ASP A 340 -7.46 38.21 1.10
C ASP A 340 -7.46 37.23 -0.09
N PHE A 341 -6.74 36.11 0.04
CA PHE A 341 -6.80 35.02 -0.92
C PHE A 341 -8.09 34.19 -0.71
N ALA A 342 -8.74 33.85 -1.82
CA ALA A 342 -9.96 33.05 -1.84
C ALA A 342 -9.96 32.05 -2.98
N LEU A 343 -10.73 30.97 -2.80
CA LEU A 343 -11.08 30.05 -3.86
C LEU A 343 -12.19 30.66 -4.70
N LEU A 344 -11.97 30.79 -6.01
CA LEU A 344 -12.86 31.42 -6.96
C LEU A 344 -13.16 30.45 -8.10
N LEU A 345 -14.36 30.62 -8.68
CA LEU A 345 -14.72 30.02 -9.97
C LEU A 345 -14.68 31.11 -11.03
N GLN A 346 -13.85 30.95 -12.04
CA GLN A 346 -13.74 31.86 -13.18
C GLN A 346 -14.02 31.09 -14.47
N GLY A 347 -15.19 31.32 -15.06
CA GLY A 347 -15.68 30.47 -16.15
C GLY A 347 -15.90 29.03 -15.65
N GLU A 348 -15.20 28.08 -16.26
CA GLU A 348 -15.24 26.66 -15.89
C GLU A 348 -14.02 26.24 -15.04
N SER A 349 -13.15 27.18 -14.67
CA SER A 349 -11.91 26.87 -13.96
C SER A 349 -11.92 27.34 -12.50
N LEU A 350 -11.40 26.48 -11.64
CA LEU A 350 -11.22 26.71 -10.21
C LEU A 350 -9.80 27.22 -9.92
N LEU A 351 -9.69 28.36 -9.25
CA LEU A 351 -8.41 29.01 -8.96
C LEU A 351 -8.40 29.67 -7.59
N VAL A 352 -7.18 29.92 -7.08
CA VAL A 352 -6.96 30.70 -5.87
C VAL A 352 -6.38 32.05 -6.25
N ASP A 353 -7.08 33.13 -5.92
CA ASP A 353 -6.63 34.49 -6.21
C ASP A 353 -7.08 35.47 -5.11
N ARG A 354 -6.54 36.68 -5.15
CA ARG A 354 -6.89 37.76 -4.23
C ARG A 354 -8.24 38.36 -4.59
N ILE A 355 -9.05 38.60 -3.57
CA ILE A 355 -10.32 39.31 -3.71
C ILE A 355 -10.03 40.78 -4.09
N SER A 356 -10.32 41.15 -5.33
CA SER A 356 -10.10 42.50 -5.87
C SER A 356 -11.31 43.44 -5.67
N ALA A 357 -12.51 42.87 -5.53
CA ALA A 357 -13.75 43.58 -5.26
C ALA A 357 -14.70 42.67 -4.45
N PRO A 358 -15.70 43.23 -3.74
CA PRO A 358 -16.73 42.44 -3.08
C PRO A 358 -17.40 41.50 -4.08
N GLY A 359 -17.50 40.22 -3.72
CA GLY A 359 -17.89 39.19 -4.68
C GLY A 359 -18.23 37.87 -4.03
N HIS A 360 -18.63 36.92 -4.87
CA HIS A 360 -18.95 35.55 -4.44
C HIS A 360 -17.67 34.72 -4.50
N ILE A 361 -17.34 34.09 -3.37
CA ILE A 361 -16.21 33.18 -3.23
C ILE A 361 -16.71 31.79 -2.87
N LEU A 362 -15.94 30.76 -3.18
CA LEU A 362 -16.25 29.37 -2.83
C LEU A 362 -15.61 28.95 -1.50
N GLY A 363 -14.57 29.67 -1.07
CA GLY A 363 -13.89 29.41 0.18
C GLY A 363 -12.83 30.46 0.50
N ARG A 364 -12.51 30.62 1.78
CA ARG A 364 -11.43 31.50 2.24
C ARG A 364 -10.16 30.70 2.39
N VAL A 365 -9.03 31.21 1.91
CA VAL A 365 -7.74 30.57 2.10
C VAL A 365 -7.25 30.83 3.52
N LEU A 366 -6.88 29.77 4.24
CA LEU A 366 -6.26 29.84 5.55
C LEU A 366 -4.73 29.84 5.46
N SER A 367 -4.19 28.95 4.62
CA SER A 367 -2.75 28.72 4.52
C SER A 367 -2.33 28.36 3.11
N ARG A 368 -1.10 28.74 2.75
CA ARG A 368 -0.37 28.29 1.57
C ARG A 368 0.77 27.38 2.01
N MET A 369 0.88 26.21 1.41
CA MET A 369 1.94 25.25 1.66
C MET A 369 2.69 25.01 0.35
N ALA A 370 4.00 25.17 0.37
CA ALA A 370 4.88 24.72 -0.71
C ALA A 370 5.52 23.41 -0.28
N ILE A 371 5.41 22.37 -1.11
CA ILE A 371 6.20 21.17 -0.91
C ILE A 371 7.61 21.50 -1.40
N HIS A 372 8.52 21.73 -0.47
CA HIS A 372 9.94 21.73 -0.80
C HIS A 372 10.36 20.27 -0.93
N GLU A 373 10.82 19.86 -2.11
CA GLU A 373 11.62 18.64 -2.25
C GLU A 373 12.93 18.88 -1.49
N THR A 374 12.90 18.68 -0.18
CA THR A 374 14.13 18.48 0.58
C THR A 374 14.59 17.07 0.26
N ASP A 375 15.67 16.96 -0.51
CA ASP A 375 16.48 15.75 -0.56
C ASP A 375 16.73 15.29 0.89
N ALA A 376 16.27 14.08 1.21
CA ALA A 376 16.46 13.47 2.52
C ALA A 376 17.95 13.29 2.91
N HIS A 377 18.88 13.72 2.04
CA HIS A 377 20.32 13.76 2.28
C HIS A 377 20.84 15.04 2.95
N GLN A 378 20.03 16.08 3.18
CA GLN A 378 20.53 17.35 3.75
C GLN A 378 20.23 17.58 5.25
N ILE A 379 19.55 16.67 5.95
CA ILE A 379 19.23 16.85 7.39
C ILE A 379 20.34 16.29 8.31
N ALA A 380 21.45 15.82 7.75
CA ALA A 380 22.61 15.37 8.53
C ALA A 380 23.86 16.20 8.24
N THR A 381 23.88 17.44 8.70
CA THR A 381 25.15 18.11 9.02
C THR A 381 24.90 19.12 10.14
N PRO A 382 25.34 18.84 11.38
CA PRO A 382 25.46 19.86 12.39
C PRO A 382 26.74 20.66 12.13
N GLU A 383 26.64 21.99 12.14
CA GLU A 383 27.76 22.84 12.54
C GLU A 383 27.86 22.90 14.07
#